data_AF-A0A1H3Y2I4-F1
#
_entry.id   AF-A0A1H3Y2I4-F1
#
_cell.length_a   1.000
_cell.length_b   1.000
_cell.length_c   1.000
_cell.angle_alpha   90.00
_cell.angle_beta   90.00
_cell.angle_gamma   90.00
#
_symmetry.space_group_name_H-M   'P 1'
#
loop_
_entity.id
_entity.type
_entity.pdbx_description
1 polymer ?
#
loop_
_entity_poly.entity_id
_entity_poly.type
_entity_poly.pdbx_seq_one_letter_code
_entity_poly.pdbx_strand_id
1 'polypeptide(L)'
;MVELNGKSLTISDIKRVCIDGEEVSISEDSMKAVRKGRKAVEKIVEEHRTVYGINTGFGKFSDVSIGEGDVNELQLHLIRSHACGVGEPFPEVVSRAMVLLRLNTLLKGFSGVREVVVKRLCQLVNEKVHPVIPSQGSLGASGDLAPLSHLALVLIGEGRVYFQGKKMPAAEALYTIGLAPIKLKAKEGLALINGTQAMTAMGAINIIEAERLAMQSEWIAAMTMEGLHGIIDAFHPAIHEARGYREQVDVAARMRRLLGDSNLTTRQGEKRVQDAYSIRCIPQVHGASWQSLDYVHDKLETEANAATDNPLIFEDGEVVVSGGNFHGQPIALAMDFMKVAVAELANISERRIERLVNPQLNDLPPFLSPNPGLQSGAMIMQYAAASLVSENKTLAHPASVDSIPSSANQEDHVSMGTIAARHAYQIIANLRRVLAVELICAMQAVEHRGVEHMAAATRELYEDVRTFIPSIEEDRVFANDIERLATWLKEGDFVWDLTSQTVAN
;
A
#
# COMPACT_ATOMS: atom_id res chain seq x y z
N MET A 1 -8.21 -17.35 11.97
CA MET A 1 -8.38 -16.07 12.71
C MET A 1 -7.00 -15.55 13.08
N VAL A 2 -6.72 -14.27 12.86
CA VAL A 2 -5.44 -13.64 13.26
C VAL A 2 -5.54 -13.17 14.71
N GLU A 3 -4.62 -13.57 15.57
CA GLU A 3 -4.58 -13.09 16.97
C GLU A 3 -3.72 -11.83 17.08
N LEU A 4 -4.28 -10.75 17.63
CA LEU A 4 -3.59 -9.49 17.85
C LEU A 4 -2.99 -9.41 19.26
N ASN A 5 -1.71 -9.08 19.33
CA ASN A 5 -0.94 -8.93 20.56
C ASN A 5 -0.18 -7.59 20.68
N GLY A 6 -0.36 -6.69 19.70
CA GLY A 6 0.31 -5.38 19.65
C GLY A 6 1.79 -5.42 19.27
N LYS A 7 2.33 -6.57 18.82
CA LYS A 7 3.77 -6.75 18.60
C LYS A 7 4.16 -7.52 17.35
N SER A 8 3.31 -8.41 16.84
CA SER A 8 3.70 -9.35 15.78
C SER A 8 2.78 -9.34 14.56
N LEU A 9 2.10 -8.23 14.28
CA LEU A 9 1.26 -8.11 13.09
C LEU A 9 2.16 -7.96 11.87
N THR A 10 2.02 -8.86 10.89
CA THR A 10 2.80 -8.83 9.63
C THR A 10 2.01 -8.19 8.49
N ILE A 11 2.67 -7.82 7.39
CA ILE A 11 1.97 -7.41 6.16
C ILE A 11 1.06 -8.53 5.64
N SER A 12 1.49 -9.79 5.76
CA SER A 12 0.69 -10.96 5.40
C SER A 12 -0.61 -11.05 6.22
N ASP A 13 -0.54 -10.80 7.52
CA ASP A 13 -1.72 -10.76 8.38
C ASP A 13 -2.64 -9.59 8.02
N ILE A 14 -2.08 -8.41 7.69
CA ILE A 14 -2.85 -7.28 7.20
C ILE A 14 -3.57 -7.64 5.90
N LYS A 15 -2.92 -8.31 4.94
CA LYS A 15 -3.59 -8.82 3.73
C LYS A 15 -4.75 -9.75 4.09
N ARG A 16 -4.49 -10.77 4.93
CA ARG A 16 -5.50 -11.76 5.34
C ARG A 16 -6.73 -11.10 5.96
N VAL A 17 -6.53 -10.12 6.83
CA VAL A 17 -7.62 -9.42 7.51
C VAL A 17 -8.31 -8.42 6.59
N CYS A 18 -7.55 -7.57 5.89
CA CYS A 18 -8.08 -6.42 5.17
C CYS A 18 -8.60 -6.75 3.77
N ILE A 19 -7.99 -7.71 3.08
CA ILE A 19 -8.33 -8.11 1.71
C ILE A 19 -9.08 -9.44 1.74
N ASP A 20 -8.53 -10.46 2.38
CA ASP A 20 -9.13 -11.81 2.37
C ASP A 20 -10.29 -11.95 3.36
N GLY A 21 -10.51 -10.94 4.21
CA GLY A 21 -11.67 -10.82 5.10
C GLY A 21 -11.61 -11.71 6.33
N GLU A 22 -10.43 -12.19 6.72
CA GLU A 22 -10.22 -12.98 7.93
C GLU A 22 -10.53 -12.16 9.20
N GLU A 23 -11.15 -12.81 10.18
CA GLU A 23 -11.45 -12.21 11.48
C GLU A 23 -10.21 -12.11 12.38
N VAL A 24 -10.26 -11.17 13.32
CA VAL A 24 -9.24 -10.97 14.36
C VAL A 24 -9.77 -11.32 15.75
N SER A 25 -8.85 -11.76 16.61
CA SER A 25 -9.05 -11.89 18.06
C SER A 25 -8.01 -11.09 18.83
N ILE A 26 -8.25 -10.87 20.12
CA ILE A 26 -7.32 -10.17 21.01
C ILE A 26 -6.72 -11.18 21.98
N SER A 27 -5.39 -11.21 22.08
CA SER A 27 -4.71 -12.04 23.09
C SER A 27 -5.05 -11.60 24.51
N GLU A 28 -5.22 -12.56 25.42
CA GLU A 28 -5.58 -12.26 26.82
C GLU A 28 -4.48 -11.46 27.53
N ASP A 29 -3.21 -11.69 27.20
CA ASP A 29 -2.09 -10.95 27.80
C ASP A 29 -2.06 -9.48 27.37
N SER A 30 -2.36 -9.17 26.11
CA SER A 30 -2.57 -7.78 25.68
C SER A 30 -3.77 -7.14 26.36
N MET A 31 -4.86 -7.89 26.57
CA MET A 31 -6.02 -7.37 27.29
C MET A 31 -5.68 -7.04 28.75
N LYS A 32 -4.88 -7.88 29.43
CA LYS A 32 -4.33 -7.57 30.75
C LYS A 32 -3.49 -6.29 30.73
N ALA A 33 -2.64 -6.10 29.72
CA ALA A 33 -1.84 -4.88 29.57
C ALA A 33 -2.72 -3.63 29.39
N VAL A 34 -3.79 -3.72 28.58
CA VAL A 34 -4.78 -2.63 28.43
C VAL A 34 -5.45 -2.29 29.75
N ARG A 35 -5.96 -3.29 30.48
CA ARG A 35 -6.59 -3.09 31.80
C ARG A 35 -5.62 -2.45 32.79
N LYS A 36 -4.35 -2.87 32.76
CA LYS A 36 -3.28 -2.33 33.61
C LYS A 36 -2.98 -0.87 33.29
N GLY A 37 -2.80 -0.53 32.01
CA GLY A 37 -2.62 0.85 31.56
C GLY A 37 -3.82 1.74 31.91
N ARG A 38 -5.04 1.20 31.86
CA ARG A 38 -6.23 1.96 32.26
C ARG A 38 -6.25 2.30 33.75
N LYS A 39 -5.94 1.34 34.62
CA LYS A 39 -5.84 1.55 36.07
C LYS A 39 -4.81 2.63 36.42
N ALA A 40 -3.71 2.68 35.67
CA ALA A 40 -2.69 3.72 35.83
C ALA A 40 -3.25 5.13 35.54
N VAL A 41 -4.02 5.30 34.47
CA VAL A 41 -4.71 6.59 34.18
C VAL A 41 -5.68 6.97 35.30
N GLU A 42 -6.46 6.01 35.78
CA GLU A 42 -7.44 6.25 36.85
C GLU A 42 -6.76 6.71 38.14
N LYS A 43 -5.66 6.05 38.53
CA LYS A 43 -4.83 6.46 39.67
C LYS A 43 -4.27 7.88 39.50
N ILE A 44 -3.77 8.25 38.32
CA ILE A 44 -3.25 9.60 38.05
C ILE A 44 -4.33 10.67 38.23
N VAL A 45 -5.55 10.39 37.75
CA VAL A 45 -6.69 11.29 37.90
C VAL A 45 -7.10 11.41 39.36
N GLU A 46 -7.22 10.29 40.08
CA GLU A 46 -7.53 10.28 41.52
C GLU A 46 -6.49 11.03 42.36
N GLU A 47 -5.20 10.94 42.00
CA GLU A 47 -4.09 11.63 42.66
C GLU A 47 -3.96 13.11 42.27
N HIS A 48 -4.82 13.62 41.37
CA HIS A 48 -4.80 15.01 40.89
C HIS A 48 -3.45 15.42 40.28
N ARG A 49 -2.69 14.47 39.73
CA ARG A 49 -1.41 14.73 39.07
C ARG A 49 -1.65 15.38 37.71
N THR A 50 -1.03 16.53 37.43
CA THR A 50 -1.13 17.19 36.13
C THR A 50 -0.33 16.43 35.07
N VAL A 51 -1.01 15.91 34.05
CA VAL A 51 -0.42 15.09 32.98
C VAL A 51 -1.04 15.44 31.63
N TYR A 52 -0.17 15.69 30.65
CA TYR A 52 -0.54 16.07 29.28
C TYR A 52 -1.59 15.13 28.68
N GLY A 53 -2.69 15.69 28.17
CA GLY A 53 -3.76 14.93 27.50
C GLY A 53 -4.61 14.04 28.41
N ILE A 54 -4.35 14.02 29.72
CA ILE A 54 -5.20 13.38 30.74
C ILE A 54 -6.09 14.43 31.41
N ASN A 55 -5.50 15.49 31.97
CA ASN A 55 -6.21 16.59 32.64
C ASN A 55 -5.73 17.99 32.21
N THR A 56 -5.07 18.09 31.06
CA THR A 56 -4.70 19.36 30.41
C THR A 56 -5.34 19.49 29.03
N GLY A 57 -5.27 20.67 28.42
CA GLY A 57 -5.55 20.88 26.99
C GLY A 57 -4.50 20.26 26.06
N PHE A 58 -4.68 20.44 24.75
CA PHE A 58 -3.85 19.86 23.68
C PHE A 58 -3.17 20.94 22.81
N GLY A 59 -2.09 20.57 22.12
CA GLY A 59 -1.32 21.49 21.27
C GLY A 59 -0.88 22.72 22.07
N LYS A 60 -1.22 23.92 21.59
CA LYS A 60 -0.92 25.19 22.27
C LYS A 60 -1.55 25.32 23.66
N PHE A 61 -2.58 24.55 23.96
CA PHE A 61 -3.27 24.57 25.26
C PHE A 61 -2.73 23.52 26.24
N SER A 62 -1.55 22.94 26.00
CA SER A 62 -0.92 21.95 26.89
C SER A 62 -0.73 22.44 28.33
N ASP A 63 -0.57 23.75 28.53
CA ASP A 63 -0.33 24.37 29.83
C ASP A 63 -1.62 24.74 30.58
N VAL A 64 -2.79 24.45 29.99
CA VAL A 64 -4.11 24.77 30.57
C VAL A 64 -4.65 23.55 31.29
N SER A 65 -4.79 23.65 32.62
CA SER A 65 -5.44 22.62 33.44
C SER A 65 -6.95 22.60 33.21
N ILE A 66 -7.53 21.40 33.15
CA ILE A 66 -8.95 21.17 32.92
C ILE A 66 -9.57 20.62 34.21
N GLY A 67 -10.73 21.17 34.61
CA GLY A 67 -11.45 20.70 35.79
C GLY A 67 -11.99 19.28 35.58
N GLU A 68 -12.09 18.49 36.66
CA GLU A 68 -12.50 17.07 36.59
C GLU A 68 -13.85 16.85 35.89
N GLY A 69 -14.80 17.79 36.06
CA GLY A 69 -16.12 17.74 35.42
C GLY A 69 -16.07 17.87 33.89
N ASP A 70 -15.03 18.51 33.36
CA ASP A 70 -14.92 18.85 31.94
C ASP A 70 -14.05 17.87 31.15
N VAL A 71 -13.33 16.96 31.83
CA VAL A 71 -12.36 16.04 31.19
C VAL A 71 -13.01 15.14 30.13
N ASN A 72 -14.27 14.70 30.36
CA ASN A 72 -14.97 13.85 29.39
C ASN A 72 -15.47 14.65 28.18
N GLU A 73 -16.02 15.86 28.41
CA GLU A 73 -16.45 16.78 27.34
C GLU A 73 -15.25 17.23 26.49
N LEU A 74 -14.10 17.42 27.11
CA LEU A 74 -12.84 17.70 26.41
C LEU A 74 -12.52 16.63 25.35
N GLN A 75 -12.69 15.34 25.66
CA GLN A 75 -12.41 14.27 24.69
C GLN A 75 -13.38 14.32 23.51
N LEU A 76 -14.66 14.58 23.77
CA LEU A 76 -15.68 14.71 22.74
C LEU A 76 -15.38 15.91 21.81
N HIS A 77 -15.09 17.07 22.39
CA HIS A 77 -14.73 18.27 21.64
C HIS A 77 -13.43 18.10 20.85
N LEU A 78 -12.45 17.37 21.39
CA LEU A 78 -11.22 17.03 20.67
C LEU A 78 -11.55 16.28 19.37
N ILE A 79 -12.30 15.17 19.46
CA ILE A 79 -12.64 14.37 18.27
C ILE A 79 -13.38 15.20 17.23
N ARG A 80 -14.40 15.98 17.65
CA ARG A 80 -15.19 16.80 16.72
C ARG A 80 -14.38 17.90 16.05
N SER A 81 -13.56 18.61 16.82
CA SER A 81 -12.74 19.72 16.29
C SER A 81 -11.59 19.26 15.40
N HIS A 82 -11.10 18.03 15.60
CA HIS A 82 -9.98 17.49 14.84
C HIS A 82 -10.44 16.72 13.59
N ALA A 83 -11.73 16.37 13.47
CA ALA A 83 -12.32 15.74 12.28
C ALA A 83 -12.47 16.71 11.08
N CYS A 84 -11.38 17.37 10.72
CA CYS A 84 -11.29 18.37 9.65
C CYS A 84 -10.67 17.82 8.35
N GLY A 85 -10.57 16.50 8.22
CA GLY A 85 -10.15 15.87 6.96
C GLY A 85 -11.13 16.18 5.81
N VAL A 86 -10.61 16.31 4.59
CA VAL A 86 -11.37 16.66 3.38
C VAL A 86 -10.97 15.82 2.15
N GLY A 87 -11.69 16.01 1.04
CA GLY A 87 -11.47 15.35 -0.24
C GLY A 87 -12.07 13.95 -0.33
N GLU A 88 -11.71 13.23 -1.39
CA GLU A 88 -12.20 11.86 -1.60
C GLU A 88 -11.79 10.94 -0.44
N PRO A 89 -12.68 10.04 0.02
CA PRO A 89 -12.36 9.10 1.08
C PRO A 89 -11.21 8.17 0.73
N PHE A 90 -10.48 7.71 1.75
CA PHE A 90 -9.61 6.54 1.61
C PHE A 90 -10.43 5.33 1.12
N PRO A 91 -9.83 4.44 0.31
CA PRO A 91 -10.46 3.18 -0.05
C PRO A 91 -10.89 2.39 1.19
N GLU A 92 -12.00 1.63 1.11
CA GLU A 92 -12.53 0.87 2.24
C GLU A 92 -11.51 -0.07 2.88
N VAL A 93 -10.68 -0.72 2.05
CA VAL A 93 -9.58 -1.60 2.50
C VAL A 93 -8.55 -0.85 3.35
N VAL A 94 -8.26 0.42 3.04
CA VAL A 94 -7.35 1.26 3.81
C VAL A 94 -8.03 1.70 5.11
N SER A 95 -9.31 2.07 5.07
CA SER A 95 -10.09 2.40 6.27
C SER A 95 -10.12 1.21 7.25
N ARG A 96 -10.34 0.00 6.75
CA ARG A 96 -10.26 -1.24 7.52
C ARG A 96 -8.88 -1.44 8.15
N ALA A 97 -7.81 -1.23 7.38
CA ALA A 97 -6.44 -1.30 7.89
C ALA A 97 -6.16 -0.24 8.96
N MET A 98 -6.71 0.98 8.87
CA MET A 98 -6.59 2.00 9.91
C MET A 98 -7.21 1.55 11.24
N VAL A 99 -8.40 0.93 11.20
CA VAL A 99 -9.04 0.37 12.40
C VAL A 99 -8.20 -0.76 12.99
N LEU A 100 -7.70 -1.67 12.15
CA LEU A 100 -6.84 -2.78 12.56
C LEU A 100 -5.55 -2.29 13.23
N LEU A 101 -4.83 -1.35 12.62
CA LEU A 101 -3.57 -0.82 13.15
C LEU A 101 -3.79 -0.03 14.44
N ARG A 102 -4.88 0.74 14.54
CA ARG A 102 -5.19 1.46 15.79
C ARG A 102 -5.50 0.50 16.92
N LEU A 103 -6.27 -0.56 16.63
CA LEU A 103 -6.48 -1.65 17.59
C LEU A 103 -5.14 -2.26 18.03
N ASN A 104 -4.29 -2.69 17.10
CA ASN A 104 -3.00 -3.32 17.42
C ASN A 104 -2.11 -2.40 18.28
N THR A 105 -2.06 -1.11 17.97
CA THR A 105 -1.29 -0.10 18.74
C THR A 105 -1.79 -0.02 20.19
N LEU A 106 -3.12 0.05 20.39
CA LEU A 106 -3.73 0.16 21.71
C LEU A 106 -3.53 -1.10 22.57
N LEU A 107 -3.43 -2.28 21.95
CA LEU A 107 -3.18 -3.55 22.63
C LEU A 107 -1.79 -3.67 23.28
N LYS A 108 -0.88 -2.73 22.99
CA LYS A 108 0.41 -2.64 23.69
C LYS A 108 0.26 -2.23 25.15
N GLY A 109 -0.86 -1.60 25.53
CA GLY A 109 -1.19 -1.24 26.92
C GLY A 109 -0.60 0.09 27.41
N PHE A 110 0.18 0.80 26.61
CA PHE A 110 0.81 2.07 27.00
C PHE A 110 -0.10 3.30 26.86
N SER A 111 -1.27 3.14 26.24
CA SER A 111 -2.17 4.25 25.88
C SER A 111 -3.24 4.58 26.91
N GLY A 112 -3.52 3.71 27.89
CA GLY A 112 -4.47 3.99 28.97
C GLY A 112 -5.96 4.02 28.59
N VAL A 113 -6.33 3.38 27.47
CA VAL A 113 -7.73 3.26 27.03
C VAL A 113 -8.48 2.16 27.79
N ARG A 114 -9.82 2.24 27.86
CA ARG A 114 -10.63 1.17 28.44
C ARG A 114 -10.77 -0.03 27.49
N GLU A 115 -11.03 -1.19 28.08
CA GLU A 115 -11.31 -2.45 27.37
C GLU A 115 -12.47 -2.32 26.36
N VAL A 116 -13.49 -1.52 26.65
CA VAL A 116 -14.63 -1.29 25.74
C VAL A 116 -14.19 -0.67 24.40
N VAL A 117 -13.13 0.14 24.40
CA VAL A 117 -12.62 0.81 23.19
C VAL A 117 -11.93 -0.19 22.27
N VAL A 118 -11.00 -1.01 22.82
CA VAL A 118 -10.30 -2.02 22.03
C VAL A 118 -11.26 -3.12 21.55
N LYS A 119 -12.22 -3.53 22.38
CA LYS A 119 -13.28 -4.46 21.95
C LYS A 119 -14.12 -3.90 20.82
N ARG A 120 -14.47 -2.60 20.87
CA ARG A 120 -15.23 -1.95 19.80
C ARG A 120 -14.47 -1.94 18.48
N LEU A 121 -13.18 -1.59 18.49
CA LEU A 121 -12.37 -1.61 17.27
C LEU A 121 -12.28 -3.03 16.68
N CYS A 122 -12.11 -4.04 17.53
CA CYS A 122 -12.13 -5.45 17.10
C CYS A 122 -13.46 -5.84 16.46
N GLN A 123 -14.59 -5.40 17.05
CA GLN A 123 -15.92 -5.61 16.48
C GLN A 123 -16.08 -4.91 15.13
N LEU A 124 -15.62 -3.66 14.97
CA LEU A 124 -15.68 -2.97 13.67
C LEU A 124 -14.90 -3.70 12.58
N VAL A 125 -13.72 -4.25 12.91
CA VAL A 125 -12.96 -5.11 11.99
C VAL A 125 -13.73 -6.38 11.65
N ASN A 126 -14.22 -7.13 12.64
CA ASN A 126 -14.89 -8.41 12.35
C ASN A 126 -16.22 -8.23 11.61
N GLU A 127 -17.01 -7.21 11.97
CA GLU A 127 -18.29 -6.88 11.35
C GLU A 127 -18.16 -6.12 10.02
N LYS A 128 -16.92 -5.82 9.57
CA LYS A 128 -16.64 -5.09 8.32
C LYS A 128 -17.37 -3.73 8.25
N VAL A 129 -17.36 -3.00 9.37
CA VAL A 129 -17.85 -1.63 9.46
C VAL A 129 -16.68 -0.69 9.19
N HIS A 130 -16.65 -0.06 8.02
CA HIS A 130 -15.53 0.76 7.58
C HIS A 130 -15.85 2.25 7.72
N PRO A 131 -15.17 3.01 8.60
CA PRO A 131 -15.35 4.46 8.66
C PRO A 131 -15.14 5.15 7.30
N VAL A 132 -15.97 6.13 6.97
CA VAL A 132 -15.73 7.01 5.81
C VAL A 132 -14.74 8.09 6.23
N ILE A 133 -13.49 7.94 5.82
CA ILE A 133 -12.39 8.82 6.24
C ILE A 133 -11.88 9.62 5.03
N PRO A 134 -12.02 10.95 5.01
CA PRO A 134 -11.43 11.78 3.96
C PRO A 134 -9.89 11.65 3.91
N SER A 135 -9.32 11.63 2.69
CA SER A 135 -7.90 11.31 2.50
C SER A 135 -6.93 12.49 2.64
N GLN A 136 -7.42 13.74 2.74
CA GLN A 136 -6.58 14.94 2.82
C GLN A 136 -6.72 15.63 4.18
N GLY A 137 -5.63 16.22 4.68
CA GLY A 137 -5.63 17.06 5.89
C GLY A 137 -4.70 16.61 7.03
N SER A 138 -4.04 15.46 6.93
CA SER A 138 -2.98 15.07 7.87
C SER A 138 -1.63 15.69 7.47
N LEU A 139 -0.90 16.18 8.47
CA LEU A 139 0.50 16.62 8.35
C LEU A 139 1.50 15.50 8.70
N GLY A 140 1.03 14.40 9.30
CA GLY A 140 1.92 13.41 9.92
C GLY A 140 2.82 14.01 11.02
N ALA A 141 2.28 14.99 11.75
CA ALA A 141 2.94 15.80 12.78
C ALA A 141 2.82 15.13 14.15
N SER A 142 1.74 15.42 14.89
CA SER A 142 1.27 14.73 16.10
C SER A 142 0.53 13.41 15.78
N GLY A 143 0.95 12.74 14.71
CA GLY A 143 0.24 11.65 14.06
C GLY A 143 -0.82 12.12 13.05
N ASP A 144 -1.65 11.18 12.61
CA ASP A 144 -2.71 11.34 11.62
C ASP A 144 -4.03 11.82 12.24
N LEU A 145 -3.94 12.93 12.98
CA LEU A 145 -5.02 13.48 13.81
C LEU A 145 -6.35 13.58 13.06
N ALA A 146 -6.35 14.24 11.90
CA ALA A 146 -7.59 14.48 11.15
C ALA A 146 -8.25 13.20 10.63
N PRO A 147 -7.54 12.32 9.90
CA PRO A 147 -8.08 11.02 9.49
C PRO A 147 -8.55 10.15 10.67
N LEU A 148 -7.77 10.07 11.76
CA LEU A 148 -8.12 9.23 12.90
C LEU A 148 -9.26 9.81 13.74
N SER A 149 -9.49 11.12 13.69
CA SER A 149 -10.67 11.74 14.30
C SER A 149 -11.95 11.31 13.59
N HIS A 150 -11.94 11.21 12.26
CA HIS A 150 -13.08 10.66 11.50
C HIS A 150 -13.36 9.19 11.84
N LEU A 151 -12.32 8.39 12.11
CA LEU A 151 -12.46 7.03 12.65
C LEU A 151 -13.08 7.06 14.06
N ALA A 152 -12.57 7.92 14.95
CA ALA A 152 -13.04 8.02 16.33
C ALA A 152 -14.49 8.50 16.44
N LEU A 153 -14.97 9.35 15.51
CA LEU A 153 -16.39 9.74 15.41
C LEU A 153 -17.31 8.51 15.37
N VAL A 154 -16.94 7.47 14.63
CA VAL A 154 -17.73 6.23 14.51
C VAL A 154 -17.94 5.58 15.87
N LEU A 155 -16.92 5.57 16.73
CA LEU A 155 -16.99 4.95 18.07
C LEU A 155 -18.01 5.65 18.98
N ILE A 156 -18.20 6.95 18.79
CA ILE A 156 -19.15 7.79 19.55
C ILE A 156 -20.50 7.94 18.82
N GLY A 157 -20.73 7.19 17.75
CA GLY A 157 -21.98 7.19 16.99
C GLY A 157 -22.14 8.34 15.99
N GLU A 158 -21.08 9.11 15.74
CA GLU A 158 -21.06 10.22 14.79
C GLU A 158 -20.36 9.83 13.48
N GLY A 159 -20.49 10.66 12.45
CA GLY A 159 -19.88 10.40 11.15
C GLY A 159 -20.62 9.35 10.33
N ARG A 160 -19.93 8.76 9.35
CA ARG A 160 -20.50 7.80 8.39
C ARG A 160 -19.59 6.60 8.25
N VAL A 161 -20.18 5.47 7.85
CA VAL A 161 -19.48 4.22 7.56
C VAL A 161 -19.93 3.66 6.21
N TYR A 162 -19.08 2.87 5.57
CA TYR A 162 -19.50 1.84 4.63
C TYR A 162 -19.80 0.56 5.42
N PHE A 163 -21.01 0.05 5.26
CA PHE A 163 -21.46 -1.20 5.89
C PHE A 163 -22.42 -1.91 4.95
N GLN A 164 -22.21 -3.21 4.72
CA GLN A 164 -23.02 -4.03 3.79
C GLN A 164 -23.18 -3.39 2.39
N GLY A 165 -22.11 -2.81 1.86
CA GLY A 165 -22.08 -2.16 0.54
C GLY A 165 -22.77 -0.79 0.47
N LYS A 166 -23.18 -0.20 1.59
CA LYS A 166 -23.86 1.11 1.64
C LYS A 166 -23.15 2.09 2.54
N LYS A 167 -23.12 3.36 2.11
CA LYS A 167 -22.68 4.49 2.93
C LYS A 167 -23.82 4.98 3.82
N MET A 168 -23.69 4.88 5.14
CA MET A 168 -24.76 5.23 6.09
C MET A 168 -24.23 5.91 7.36
N PRO A 169 -25.09 6.54 8.19
CA PRO A 169 -24.69 7.08 9.48
C PRO A 169 -24.12 6.03 10.43
N ALA A 170 -23.08 6.36 11.18
CA ALA A 170 -22.42 5.43 12.09
C ALA A 170 -23.35 4.89 13.19
N ALA A 171 -24.20 5.75 13.77
CA ALA A 171 -25.17 5.35 14.78
C ALA A 171 -26.12 4.24 14.30
N GLU A 172 -26.58 4.32 13.04
CA GLU A 172 -27.46 3.30 12.45
C GLU A 172 -26.74 1.96 12.31
N ALA A 173 -25.52 1.98 11.75
CA ALA A 173 -24.72 0.77 11.60
C ALA A 173 -24.39 0.10 12.95
N LEU A 174 -23.98 0.90 13.95
CA LEU A 174 -23.72 0.40 15.30
C LEU A 174 -24.97 -0.24 15.92
N TYR A 175 -26.13 0.40 15.77
CA TYR A 175 -27.40 -0.13 16.27
C TYR A 175 -27.74 -1.48 15.61
N THR A 176 -27.52 -1.61 14.29
CA THR A 176 -27.76 -2.86 13.54
C THR A 176 -26.94 -4.04 14.08
N ILE A 177 -25.71 -3.81 14.53
CA ILE A 177 -24.85 -4.84 15.13
C ILE A 177 -24.95 -4.90 16.67
N GLY A 178 -25.98 -4.29 17.26
CA GLY A 178 -26.25 -4.36 18.70
C GLY A 178 -25.28 -3.57 19.58
N LEU A 179 -24.60 -2.56 19.03
CA LEU A 179 -23.60 -1.74 19.73
C LEU A 179 -24.13 -0.34 20.03
N ALA A 180 -23.93 0.12 21.28
CA ALA A 180 -24.23 1.48 21.68
C ALA A 180 -23.02 2.42 21.48
N PRO A 181 -23.21 3.72 21.16
CA PRO A 181 -22.13 4.70 21.15
C PRO A 181 -21.31 4.75 22.45
N ILE A 182 -19.99 4.91 22.35
CA ILE A 182 -19.10 5.02 23.51
C ILE A 182 -19.07 6.47 24.00
N LYS A 183 -19.18 6.67 25.32
CA LYS A 183 -18.82 7.94 25.97
C LYS A 183 -17.36 7.91 26.37
N LEU A 184 -16.51 8.72 25.73
CA LEU A 184 -15.07 8.76 25.98
C LEU A 184 -14.75 9.25 27.40
N LYS A 185 -13.61 8.79 27.93
CA LYS A 185 -13.04 9.15 29.23
C LYS A 185 -11.65 9.74 29.07
N ALA A 186 -11.11 10.31 30.16
CA ALA A 186 -9.76 10.89 30.21
C ALA A 186 -8.74 10.08 29.40
N LYS A 187 -7.97 10.80 28.57
CA LYS A 187 -6.98 10.31 27.59
C LYS A 187 -7.51 9.60 26.34
N GLU A 188 -8.74 9.08 26.34
CA GLU A 188 -9.19 8.21 25.24
C GLU A 188 -9.36 8.92 23.90
N GLY A 189 -9.73 10.20 23.90
CA GLY A 189 -9.82 10.98 22.66
C GLY A 189 -8.45 11.09 21.99
N LEU A 190 -7.44 11.53 22.74
CA LEU A 190 -6.07 11.64 22.24
C LEU A 190 -5.50 10.27 21.85
N ALA A 191 -5.71 9.26 22.71
CA ALA A 191 -5.29 7.89 22.46
C ALA A 191 -6.05 7.21 21.30
N LEU A 192 -7.05 7.83 20.68
CA LEU A 192 -7.64 7.34 19.43
C LEU A 192 -7.04 7.99 18.19
N ILE A 193 -6.57 9.23 18.32
CA ILE A 193 -6.20 10.07 17.17
C ILE A 193 -4.71 10.36 17.04
N ASN A 194 -3.92 10.14 18.10
CA ASN A 194 -2.49 10.41 18.12
C ASN A 194 -1.70 9.17 17.70
N GLY A 195 -1.20 9.14 16.46
CA GLY A 195 -0.38 8.06 15.90
C GLY A 195 -0.38 8.01 14.37
N THR A 196 0.42 7.13 13.77
CA THR A 196 0.76 7.12 12.32
C THR A 196 -0.09 6.15 11.50
N GLN A 197 -1.29 5.80 11.97
CA GLN A 197 -2.05 4.68 11.40
C GLN A 197 -2.63 4.98 10.00
N ALA A 198 -2.88 6.23 9.60
CA ALA A 198 -3.43 6.51 8.27
C ALA A 198 -2.37 6.34 7.18
N MET A 199 -1.18 6.92 7.38
CA MET A 199 -0.06 6.73 6.44
C MET A 199 0.42 5.27 6.40
N THR A 200 0.47 4.61 7.56
CA THR A 200 0.91 3.20 7.66
C THR A 200 -0.11 2.25 7.04
N ALA A 201 -1.42 2.48 7.24
CA ALA A 201 -2.46 1.67 6.61
C ALA A 201 -2.42 1.80 5.08
N MET A 202 -2.31 3.03 4.56
CA MET A 202 -2.18 3.26 3.13
C MET A 202 -0.91 2.59 2.58
N GLY A 203 0.21 2.74 3.27
CA GLY A 203 1.48 2.11 2.93
C GLY A 203 1.42 0.58 2.93
N ALA A 204 0.75 -0.03 3.91
CA ALA A 204 0.57 -1.48 4.00
C ALA A 204 -0.25 -2.03 2.82
N ILE A 205 -1.32 -1.34 2.42
CA ILE A 205 -2.09 -1.74 1.22
C ILE A 205 -1.26 -1.52 -0.06
N ASN A 206 -0.51 -0.44 -0.12
CA ASN A 206 0.36 -0.14 -1.26
C ASN A 206 1.47 -1.18 -1.43
N ILE A 207 2.16 -1.61 -0.36
CA ILE A 207 3.27 -2.58 -0.48
C ILE A 207 2.77 -3.93 -0.97
N ILE A 208 1.60 -4.39 -0.49
CA ILE A 208 0.97 -5.64 -0.94
C ILE A 208 0.73 -5.59 -2.46
N GLU A 209 0.20 -4.48 -2.97
CA GLU A 209 -0.02 -4.34 -4.41
C GLU A 209 1.30 -4.16 -5.18
N ALA A 210 2.25 -3.37 -4.67
CA ALA A 210 3.51 -3.09 -5.32
C ALA A 210 4.38 -4.35 -5.51
N GLU A 211 4.49 -5.21 -4.50
CA GLU A 211 5.21 -6.48 -4.60
C GLU A 211 4.56 -7.42 -5.61
N ARG A 212 3.23 -7.48 -5.62
CA ARG A 212 2.47 -8.22 -6.64
C ARG A 212 2.76 -7.68 -8.05
N LEU A 213 2.68 -6.37 -8.26
CA LEU A 213 2.99 -5.75 -9.56
C LEU A 213 4.46 -5.93 -9.95
N ALA A 214 5.39 -5.93 -9.00
CA ALA A 214 6.80 -6.21 -9.27
C ALA A 214 7.00 -7.63 -9.81
N MET A 215 6.34 -8.63 -9.21
CA MET A 215 6.34 -9.99 -9.74
C MET A 215 5.69 -10.07 -11.13
N GLN A 216 4.51 -9.47 -11.29
CA GLN A 216 3.81 -9.41 -12.58
C GLN A 216 4.64 -8.77 -13.68
N SER A 217 5.40 -7.71 -13.35
CA SER A 217 6.25 -7.02 -14.31
C SER A 217 7.33 -7.94 -14.90
N GLU A 218 7.81 -8.94 -14.16
CA GLU A 218 8.80 -9.91 -14.64
C GLU A 218 8.16 -10.92 -15.60
N TRP A 219 6.96 -11.43 -15.28
CA TRP A 219 6.19 -12.29 -16.19
C TRP A 219 5.85 -11.59 -17.51
N ILE A 220 5.39 -10.34 -17.43
CA ILE A 220 5.03 -9.53 -18.60
C ILE A 220 6.30 -9.21 -19.41
N ALA A 221 7.41 -8.89 -18.75
CA ALA A 221 8.68 -8.66 -19.42
C ALA A 221 9.22 -9.94 -20.09
N ALA A 222 9.02 -11.11 -19.49
CA ALA A 222 9.38 -12.40 -20.09
C ALA A 222 8.59 -12.63 -21.39
N MET A 223 7.27 -12.43 -21.39
CA MET A 223 6.47 -12.53 -22.62
C MET A 223 6.93 -11.50 -23.68
N THR A 224 7.32 -10.30 -23.25
CA THR A 224 7.88 -9.28 -24.15
C THR A 224 9.22 -9.71 -24.75
N MET A 225 10.08 -10.39 -23.97
CA MET A 225 11.30 -11.00 -24.49
C MET A 225 10.98 -12.02 -25.56
N GLU A 226 9.96 -12.86 -25.40
CA GLU A 226 9.55 -13.82 -26.43
C GLU A 226 9.07 -13.11 -27.70
N GLY A 227 8.22 -12.10 -27.59
CA GLY A 227 7.73 -11.31 -28.72
C GLY A 227 8.84 -10.59 -29.50
N LEU A 228 9.93 -10.21 -28.81
CA LEU A 228 11.10 -9.50 -29.38
C LEU A 228 12.31 -10.42 -29.67
N HIS A 229 12.17 -11.73 -29.50
CA HIS A 229 13.28 -12.68 -29.58
C HIS A 229 14.49 -12.29 -28.71
N GLY A 230 14.24 -11.97 -27.44
CA GLY A 230 15.23 -11.49 -26.47
C GLY A 230 16.35 -12.48 -26.20
N ILE A 231 17.52 -11.97 -25.84
CA ILE A 231 18.75 -12.72 -25.59
C ILE A 231 18.79 -13.17 -24.13
N ILE A 232 18.72 -14.48 -23.91
CA ILE A 232 18.64 -15.05 -22.55
C ILE A 232 19.99 -15.03 -21.81
N ASP A 233 21.13 -14.94 -22.51
CA ASP A 233 22.46 -14.94 -21.89
C ASP A 233 22.71 -13.72 -20.97
N ALA A 234 21.96 -12.64 -21.17
CA ALA A 234 21.96 -11.48 -20.28
C ALA A 234 21.59 -11.81 -18.82
N PHE A 235 20.89 -12.93 -18.61
CA PHE A 235 20.36 -13.37 -17.33
C PHE A 235 21.24 -14.45 -16.68
N HIS A 236 22.45 -14.68 -17.21
CA HIS A 236 23.38 -15.70 -16.72
C HIS A 236 23.82 -15.41 -15.26
N PRO A 237 23.81 -16.41 -14.35
CA PRO A 237 24.11 -16.23 -12.92
C PRO A 237 25.39 -15.44 -12.65
N ALA A 238 26.48 -15.83 -13.33
CA ALA A 238 27.79 -15.22 -13.13
C ALA A 238 27.80 -13.69 -13.31
N ILE A 239 26.94 -13.13 -14.18
CA ILE A 239 26.85 -11.67 -14.37
C ILE A 239 26.31 -11.00 -13.10
N HIS A 240 25.32 -11.62 -12.46
CA HIS A 240 24.58 -11.05 -11.35
C HIS A 240 25.29 -11.31 -10.02
N GLU A 241 25.82 -12.53 -9.85
CA GLU A 241 26.67 -12.91 -8.72
C GLU A 241 27.94 -12.05 -8.65
N ALA A 242 28.56 -11.76 -9.79
CA ALA A 242 29.74 -10.88 -9.84
C ALA A 242 29.43 -9.44 -9.39
N ARG A 243 28.18 -8.99 -9.47
CA ARG A 243 27.76 -7.65 -8.99
C ARG A 243 27.37 -7.66 -7.51
N GLY A 244 26.78 -8.75 -7.01
CA GLY A 244 26.57 -8.98 -5.58
C GLY A 244 25.26 -8.47 -4.97
N TYR A 245 24.31 -7.97 -5.76
CA TYR A 245 22.97 -7.60 -5.27
C TYR A 245 22.05 -8.82 -5.30
N ARG A 246 21.53 -9.22 -4.13
CA ARG A 246 20.68 -10.40 -3.99
C ARG A 246 19.42 -10.29 -4.85
N GLU A 247 18.74 -9.16 -4.79
CA GLU A 247 17.46 -8.95 -5.46
C GLU A 247 17.64 -8.99 -6.99
N GLN A 248 18.77 -8.50 -7.49
CA GLN A 248 19.14 -8.63 -8.91
C GLN A 248 19.38 -10.09 -9.30
N VAL A 249 20.07 -10.88 -8.46
CA VAL A 249 20.29 -12.32 -8.70
C VAL A 249 18.94 -13.05 -8.73
N ASP A 250 18.04 -12.72 -7.81
CA ASP A 250 16.72 -13.34 -7.69
C ASP A 250 15.83 -13.04 -8.90
N VAL A 251 15.81 -11.80 -9.40
CA VAL A 251 15.11 -11.45 -10.65
C VAL A 251 15.67 -12.25 -11.82
N ALA A 252 16.99 -12.31 -11.98
CA ALA A 252 17.58 -13.06 -13.08
C ALA A 252 17.27 -14.56 -13.01
N ALA A 253 17.22 -15.13 -11.80
CA ALA A 253 16.81 -16.50 -11.60
C ALA A 253 15.35 -16.73 -12.00
N ARG A 254 14.43 -15.82 -11.63
CA ARG A 254 13.01 -15.90 -12.03
C ARG A 254 12.83 -15.78 -13.54
N MET A 255 13.48 -14.81 -14.19
CA MET A 255 13.43 -14.62 -15.64
C MET A 255 13.93 -15.85 -16.40
N ARG A 256 15.02 -16.50 -15.93
CA ARG A 256 15.49 -17.76 -16.52
C ARG A 256 14.52 -18.92 -16.33
N ARG A 257 13.81 -18.99 -15.19
CA ARG A 257 12.77 -20.00 -14.98
C ARG A 257 11.58 -19.78 -15.90
N LEU A 258 11.10 -18.53 -16.01
CA LEU A 258 9.97 -18.16 -16.87
C LEU A 258 10.21 -18.49 -18.34
N LEU A 259 11.46 -18.38 -18.81
CA LEU A 259 11.86 -18.54 -20.20
C LEU A 259 12.60 -19.85 -20.48
N GLY A 260 12.65 -20.77 -19.51
CA GLY A 260 13.58 -21.91 -19.51
C GLY A 260 13.38 -22.88 -20.68
N ASP A 261 12.14 -23.04 -21.13
CA ASP A 261 11.72 -23.91 -22.24
C ASP A 261 11.22 -23.12 -23.46
N SER A 262 11.45 -21.80 -23.49
CA SER A 262 11.04 -20.95 -24.61
C SER A 262 11.85 -21.25 -25.86
N ASN A 263 11.17 -21.46 -26.99
CA ASN A 263 11.78 -21.52 -28.32
C ASN A 263 11.78 -20.15 -29.02
N LEU A 264 11.29 -19.10 -28.34
CA LEU A 264 11.22 -17.74 -28.88
C LEU A 264 12.39 -16.86 -28.43
N THR A 265 13.07 -17.20 -27.33
CA THR A 265 14.31 -16.51 -26.95
C THR A 265 15.47 -16.85 -27.89
N THR A 266 16.52 -16.04 -27.85
CA THR A 266 17.75 -16.25 -28.65
C THR A 266 18.99 -16.23 -27.77
N ARG A 267 20.12 -16.56 -28.39
CA ARG A 267 21.45 -16.43 -27.81
C ARG A 267 22.24 -15.27 -28.41
N GLN A 268 23.23 -14.80 -27.68
CA GLN A 268 24.19 -13.82 -28.18
C GLN A 268 24.79 -14.27 -29.51
N GLY A 269 24.67 -13.43 -30.53
CA GLY A 269 25.23 -13.68 -31.87
C GLY A 269 24.32 -14.46 -32.83
N GLU A 270 23.20 -15.02 -32.38
CA GLU A 270 22.25 -15.71 -33.29
C GLU A 270 21.49 -14.72 -34.18
N LYS A 271 20.81 -13.74 -33.57
CA LYS A 271 20.13 -12.64 -34.29
C LYS A 271 20.84 -11.31 -34.13
N ARG A 272 21.39 -11.05 -32.94
CA ARG A 272 22.11 -9.83 -32.58
C ARG A 272 23.05 -10.08 -31.41
N VAL A 273 24.00 -9.17 -31.19
CA VAL A 273 25.02 -9.33 -30.14
C VAL A 273 24.48 -8.98 -28.76
N GLN A 274 23.62 -7.96 -28.67
CA GLN A 274 23.04 -7.49 -27.40
C GLN A 274 21.64 -6.93 -27.61
N ASP A 275 20.83 -7.02 -26.56
CA ASP A 275 19.59 -6.28 -26.41
C ASP A 275 19.79 -4.88 -25.84
N ALA A 276 18.81 -4.01 -26.11
CA ALA A 276 18.68 -2.74 -25.45
C ALA A 276 18.40 -2.88 -23.94
N TYR A 277 18.63 -1.81 -23.20
CA TYR A 277 18.62 -1.85 -21.74
C TYR A 277 17.26 -2.17 -21.14
N SER A 278 16.15 -1.78 -21.76
CA SER A 278 14.81 -2.13 -21.25
C SER A 278 14.53 -3.64 -21.22
N ILE A 279 15.34 -4.44 -21.93
CA ILE A 279 15.33 -5.90 -21.89
C ILE A 279 16.52 -6.41 -21.06
N ARG A 280 17.75 -6.08 -21.49
CA ARG A 280 18.98 -6.64 -20.90
C ARG A 280 19.24 -6.20 -19.45
N CYS A 281 18.66 -5.08 -19.03
CA CYS A 281 18.81 -4.56 -17.67
C CYS A 281 17.61 -4.86 -16.76
N ILE A 282 16.69 -5.76 -17.15
CA ILE A 282 15.57 -6.19 -16.29
C ILE A 282 16.06 -6.59 -14.89
N PRO A 283 17.08 -7.46 -14.72
CA PRO A 283 17.55 -7.84 -13.38
C PRO A 283 18.03 -6.66 -12.54
N GLN A 284 18.74 -5.73 -13.16
CA GLN A 284 19.34 -4.58 -12.50
C GLN A 284 18.28 -3.58 -12.03
N VAL A 285 17.29 -3.28 -12.88
CA VAL A 285 16.26 -2.28 -12.59
C VAL A 285 15.19 -2.86 -11.66
N HIS A 286 14.66 -4.04 -11.98
CA HIS A 286 13.65 -4.67 -11.14
C HIS A 286 14.26 -5.09 -9.78
N GLY A 287 15.52 -5.53 -9.76
CA GLY A 287 16.23 -5.87 -8.51
C GLY A 287 16.43 -4.65 -7.61
N ALA A 288 16.74 -3.48 -8.18
CA ALA A 288 16.80 -2.23 -7.41
C ALA A 288 15.43 -1.85 -6.84
N SER A 289 14.34 -2.02 -7.61
CA SER A 289 12.99 -1.80 -7.11
C SER A 289 12.63 -2.77 -5.96
N TRP A 290 12.95 -4.06 -6.09
CA TRP A 290 12.76 -5.05 -5.02
C TRP A 290 13.51 -4.66 -3.74
N GLN A 291 14.77 -4.25 -3.84
CA GLN A 291 15.54 -3.80 -2.68
C GLN A 291 14.87 -2.62 -1.96
N SER A 292 14.31 -1.68 -2.72
CA SER A 292 13.54 -0.57 -2.15
C SER A 292 12.24 -1.04 -1.50
N LEU A 293 11.52 -1.96 -2.13
CA LEU A 293 10.29 -2.53 -1.56
C LEU A 293 10.58 -3.30 -0.26
N ASP A 294 11.68 -4.05 -0.18
CA ASP A 294 12.11 -4.77 1.03
C ASP A 294 12.37 -3.80 2.20
N TYR A 295 13.03 -2.67 1.95
CA TYR A 295 13.20 -1.60 2.95
C TYR A 295 11.84 -1.08 3.43
N VAL A 296 10.90 -0.86 2.50
CA VAL A 296 9.58 -0.30 2.83
C VAL A 296 8.74 -1.29 3.62
N HIS A 297 8.77 -2.58 3.25
CA HIS A 297 8.13 -3.67 3.96
C HIS A 297 8.60 -3.70 5.43
N ASP A 298 9.92 -3.69 5.67
CA ASP A 298 10.52 -3.66 7.01
C ASP A 298 10.03 -2.46 7.86
N LYS A 299 9.98 -1.25 7.27
CA LYS A 299 9.51 -0.06 7.99
C LYS A 299 8.02 -0.11 8.30
N LEU A 300 7.20 -0.62 7.39
CA LEU A 300 5.77 -0.75 7.61
C LEU A 300 5.46 -1.80 8.70
N GLU A 301 6.14 -2.95 8.71
CA GLU A 301 5.94 -3.95 9.79
C GLU A 301 6.41 -3.42 11.15
N THR A 302 7.52 -2.68 11.18
CA THR A 302 7.99 -2.02 12.40
C THR A 302 6.93 -1.05 12.92
N GLU A 303 6.41 -0.17 12.07
CA GLU A 303 5.45 0.86 12.46
C GLU A 303 4.07 0.28 12.79
N ALA A 304 3.62 -0.76 12.09
CA ALA A 304 2.37 -1.47 12.37
C ALA A 304 2.32 -2.06 13.80
N ASN A 305 3.50 -2.27 14.38
CA ASN A 305 3.69 -2.79 15.73
C ASN A 305 4.24 -1.74 16.71
N ALA A 306 4.30 -0.46 16.35
CA ALA A 306 4.84 0.60 17.20
C ALA A 306 3.82 1.13 18.22
N ALA A 307 4.32 1.69 19.33
CA ALA A 307 3.51 2.50 20.25
C ALA A 307 3.66 3.98 19.85
N THR A 308 2.74 4.47 19.01
CA THR A 308 2.82 5.79 18.37
C THR A 308 1.95 6.85 19.06
N ASP A 309 1.35 6.52 20.20
CA ASP A 309 0.51 7.43 21.00
C ASP A 309 1.38 8.34 21.90
N ASN A 310 0.80 9.42 22.40
CA ASN A 310 1.44 10.33 23.34
C ASN A 310 0.42 10.93 24.34
N PRO A 311 0.75 11.06 25.65
CA PRO A 311 1.94 10.50 26.29
C PRO A 311 1.82 8.99 26.47
N LEU A 312 2.97 8.34 26.67
CA LEU A 312 3.02 6.92 26.99
C LEU A 312 3.12 6.71 28.50
N ILE A 313 2.45 5.66 28.98
CA ILE A 313 2.33 5.32 30.39
C ILE A 313 3.19 4.09 30.67
N PHE A 314 4.18 4.25 31.53
CA PHE A 314 5.11 3.21 31.97
C PHE A 314 5.00 3.00 33.48
N GLU A 315 5.61 1.92 33.97
CA GLU A 315 5.76 1.65 35.41
C GLU A 315 4.44 1.87 36.18
N ASP A 316 3.35 1.36 35.62
CA ASP A 316 2.03 1.33 36.25
C ASP A 316 1.48 2.73 36.58
N GLY A 317 1.91 3.74 35.82
CA GLY A 317 1.50 5.15 35.98
C GLY A 317 2.45 5.96 36.84
N GLU A 318 3.52 5.38 37.38
CA GLU A 318 4.57 6.13 38.06
C GLU A 318 5.30 7.03 37.05
N VAL A 319 5.61 6.49 35.88
CA VAL A 319 6.30 7.19 34.80
C VAL A 319 5.34 7.46 33.64
N VAL A 320 5.03 8.74 33.41
CA VAL A 320 4.29 9.19 32.22
C VAL A 320 5.15 10.15 31.43
N VAL A 321 5.46 9.80 30.20
CA VAL A 321 6.44 10.53 29.38
C VAL A 321 5.76 11.05 28.12
N SER A 322 5.86 12.37 27.93
CA SER A 322 5.55 13.00 26.64
C SER A 322 6.78 12.90 25.74
N GLY A 323 6.62 12.27 24.58
CA GLY A 323 7.64 12.08 23.55
C GLY A 323 7.10 12.41 22.16
N GLY A 324 7.77 11.88 21.12
CA GLY A 324 7.48 12.19 19.72
C GLY A 324 7.21 10.97 18.83
N ASN A 325 6.82 9.82 19.41
CA ASN A 325 6.62 8.57 18.66
C ASN A 325 5.48 8.66 17.61
N PHE A 326 4.69 9.72 17.63
CA PHE A 326 3.66 10.01 16.65
C PHE A 326 4.20 10.58 15.32
N HIS A 327 5.48 10.97 15.28
CA HIS A 327 6.05 11.68 14.13
C HIS A 327 6.39 10.71 13.00
N GLY A 328 5.66 10.78 11.90
CA GLY A 328 5.68 9.78 10.82
C GLY A 328 6.88 9.82 9.87
N GLN A 329 8.03 10.38 10.27
CA GLN A 329 9.18 10.56 9.34
C GLN A 329 9.69 9.25 8.75
N PRO A 330 9.83 8.14 9.52
CA PRO A 330 10.28 6.86 8.95
C PRO A 330 9.36 6.36 7.84
N ILE A 331 8.05 6.49 8.01
CA ILE A 331 7.07 6.10 7.00
C ILE A 331 7.07 7.06 5.82
N ALA A 332 7.20 8.37 6.05
CA ALA A 332 7.27 9.35 4.96
C ALA A 332 8.44 9.06 4.01
N LEU A 333 9.63 8.79 4.56
CA LEU A 333 10.81 8.41 3.77
C LEU A 333 10.62 7.07 3.06
N ALA A 334 10.04 6.07 3.73
CA ALA A 334 9.74 4.79 3.12
C ALA A 334 8.76 4.93 1.94
N MET A 335 7.70 5.71 2.09
CA MET A 335 6.74 5.95 1.02
C MET A 335 7.38 6.72 -0.15
N ASP A 336 8.25 7.70 0.12
CA ASP A 336 9.02 8.36 -0.94
C ASP A 336 9.95 7.40 -1.69
N PHE A 337 10.55 6.43 -0.99
CA PHE A 337 11.36 5.40 -1.62
C PHE A 337 10.52 4.44 -2.47
N MET A 338 9.34 4.03 -1.98
CA MET A 338 8.37 3.23 -2.75
C MET A 338 7.96 3.95 -4.04
N LYS A 339 7.65 5.26 -3.98
CA LYS A 339 7.27 6.04 -5.16
C LYS A 339 8.30 5.95 -6.27
N VAL A 340 9.58 6.14 -5.94
CA VAL A 340 10.68 6.08 -6.91
C VAL A 340 10.83 4.65 -7.47
N ALA A 341 10.82 3.64 -6.60
CA ALA A 341 10.98 2.24 -6.98
C ALA A 341 9.90 1.75 -7.95
N VAL A 342 8.63 2.09 -7.66
CA VAL A 342 7.47 1.70 -8.48
C VAL A 342 7.41 2.53 -9.77
N ALA A 343 7.79 3.81 -9.73
CA ALA A 343 7.86 4.64 -10.92
C ALA A 343 8.87 4.09 -11.94
N GLU A 344 10.01 3.55 -11.48
CA GLU A 344 11.02 2.96 -12.36
C GLU A 344 10.56 1.65 -13.01
N LEU A 345 9.75 0.82 -12.32
CA LEU A 345 9.10 -0.34 -12.95
C LEU A 345 8.18 0.10 -14.11
N ALA A 346 7.43 1.18 -13.92
CA ALA A 346 6.55 1.70 -14.97
C ALA A 346 7.36 2.28 -16.13
N ASN A 347 8.44 3.00 -15.83
CA ASN A 347 9.33 3.62 -16.81
C ASN A 347 9.99 2.56 -17.71
N ILE A 348 10.57 1.51 -17.13
CA ILE A 348 11.20 0.44 -17.94
C ILE A 348 10.17 -0.38 -18.72
N SER A 349 8.98 -0.60 -18.16
CA SER A 349 7.85 -1.24 -18.85
C SER A 349 7.42 -0.45 -20.09
N GLU A 350 7.27 0.87 -19.97
CA GLU A 350 6.92 1.70 -21.12
C GLU A 350 8.01 1.72 -22.20
N ARG A 351 9.29 1.67 -21.81
CA ARG A 351 10.38 1.47 -22.77
C ARG A 351 10.34 0.10 -23.46
N ARG A 352 9.70 -0.92 -22.87
CA ARG A 352 9.42 -2.20 -23.54
C ARG A 352 8.20 -2.11 -24.46
N ILE A 353 7.15 -1.37 -24.09
CA ILE A 353 6.02 -1.04 -24.98
C ILE A 353 6.54 -0.35 -26.26
N GLU A 354 7.36 0.69 -26.13
CA GLU A 354 7.97 1.38 -27.28
C GLU A 354 8.71 0.41 -28.21
N ARG A 355 9.45 -0.55 -27.64
CA ARG A 355 10.17 -1.56 -28.42
C ARG A 355 9.26 -2.55 -29.13
N LEU A 356 8.04 -2.79 -28.64
CA LEU A 356 7.05 -3.66 -29.29
C LEU A 356 6.32 -2.94 -30.42
N VAL A 357 6.01 -1.65 -30.25
CA VAL A 357 5.19 -0.91 -31.22
C VAL A 357 6.00 -0.21 -32.31
N ASN A 358 7.29 0.10 -32.08
CA ASN A 358 8.11 0.83 -33.03
C ASN A 358 8.78 -0.12 -34.06
N PRO A 359 8.42 -0.05 -35.35
CA PRO A 359 8.95 -0.93 -36.40
C PRO A 359 10.44 -0.69 -36.72
N GLN A 360 11.07 0.36 -36.17
CA GLN A 360 12.51 0.57 -36.28
C GLN A 360 13.31 -0.22 -35.24
N LEU A 361 12.64 -0.75 -34.22
CA LEU A 361 13.26 -1.42 -33.07
C LEU A 361 12.99 -2.93 -33.06
N ASN A 362 12.15 -3.42 -33.97
CA ASN A 362 11.76 -4.81 -34.12
C ASN A 362 11.35 -5.12 -35.58
N ASP A 363 10.98 -6.35 -35.86
CA ASP A 363 10.49 -6.89 -37.15
C ASP A 363 8.99 -7.25 -37.14
N LEU A 364 8.22 -6.69 -36.21
CA LEU A 364 6.76 -6.83 -36.09
C LEU A 364 6.05 -5.77 -36.97
N PRO A 365 4.74 -5.95 -37.25
CA PRO A 365 3.96 -4.90 -37.90
C PRO A 365 4.04 -3.58 -37.12
N PRO A 366 4.13 -2.41 -37.80
CA PRO A 366 4.11 -1.11 -37.14
C PRO A 366 2.92 -0.99 -36.20
N PHE A 367 3.21 -0.64 -34.94
CA PHE A 367 2.23 -0.50 -33.87
C PHE A 367 1.40 -1.75 -33.58
N LEU A 368 1.87 -2.93 -33.99
CA LEU A 368 1.13 -4.19 -33.91
C LEU A 368 -0.24 -4.09 -34.60
N SER A 369 -0.33 -3.23 -35.62
CA SER A 369 -1.58 -2.99 -36.35
C SER A 369 -1.87 -4.15 -37.31
N PRO A 370 -3.12 -4.67 -37.34
CA PRO A 370 -3.55 -5.68 -38.30
C PRO A 370 -3.63 -5.14 -39.73
N ASN A 371 -3.76 -3.81 -39.90
CA ASN A 371 -3.80 -3.16 -41.23
C ASN A 371 -3.21 -1.73 -41.16
N PRO A 372 -1.87 -1.59 -41.22
CA PRO A 372 -1.20 -0.30 -41.10
C PRO A 372 -1.69 0.72 -42.13
N GLY A 373 -2.04 1.92 -41.66
CA GLY A 373 -2.55 3.02 -42.48
C GLY A 373 -4.08 3.14 -42.52
N LEU A 374 -4.80 2.05 -42.28
CA LEU A 374 -6.25 2.08 -42.03
C LEU A 374 -6.56 1.93 -40.53
N GLN A 375 -5.78 1.08 -39.84
CA GLN A 375 -5.93 0.77 -38.42
C GLN A 375 -4.66 1.17 -37.68
N SER A 376 -4.81 1.81 -36.51
CA SER A 376 -3.71 2.35 -35.71
C SER A 376 -3.10 1.33 -34.76
N GLY A 377 -3.83 0.26 -34.41
CA GLY A 377 -3.37 -0.76 -33.47
C GLY A 377 -3.01 -0.16 -32.12
N ALA A 378 -1.85 -0.54 -31.57
CA ALA A 378 -1.38 -0.12 -30.26
C ALA A 378 -0.75 1.29 -30.21
N MET A 379 -0.76 2.06 -31.31
CA MET A 379 -0.10 3.36 -31.40
C MET A 379 -0.49 4.31 -30.25
N ILE A 380 -1.80 4.48 -30.01
CA ILE A 380 -2.28 5.40 -28.99
C ILE A 380 -2.27 4.77 -27.58
N MET A 381 -2.23 3.43 -27.47
CA MET A 381 -2.00 2.79 -26.18
C MET A 381 -0.63 3.19 -25.61
N GLN A 382 0.39 3.28 -26.47
CA GLN A 382 1.71 3.76 -26.09
C GLN A 382 1.65 5.20 -25.56
N TYR A 383 0.85 6.09 -26.17
CA TYR A 383 0.71 7.48 -25.72
C TYR A 383 0.12 7.54 -24.31
N ALA A 384 -0.89 6.71 -24.04
CA ALA A 384 -1.48 6.59 -22.72
C ALA A 384 -0.44 6.10 -21.69
N ALA A 385 0.32 5.04 -22.00
CA ALA A 385 1.38 4.54 -21.13
C ALA A 385 2.48 5.60 -20.87
N ALA A 386 2.93 6.31 -21.90
CA ALA A 386 3.92 7.37 -21.80
C ALA A 386 3.44 8.54 -20.93
N SER A 387 2.16 8.92 -21.03
CA SER A 387 1.55 9.94 -20.18
C SER A 387 1.57 9.53 -18.71
N LEU A 388 1.14 8.30 -18.40
CA LEU A 388 1.10 7.77 -17.03
C LEU A 388 2.51 7.70 -16.40
N VAL A 389 3.51 7.25 -17.16
CA VAL A 389 4.91 7.26 -16.71
C VAL A 389 5.41 8.69 -16.49
N SER A 390 5.00 9.65 -17.32
CA SER A 390 5.37 11.05 -17.13
C SER A 390 4.74 11.66 -15.88
N GLU A 391 3.48 11.36 -15.60
CA GLU A 391 2.79 11.78 -14.37
C GLU A 391 3.47 11.21 -13.12
N ASN A 392 3.93 9.96 -13.16
CA ASN A 392 4.66 9.35 -12.05
C ASN A 392 5.91 10.16 -11.64
N LYS A 393 6.56 10.87 -12.58
CA LYS A 393 7.75 11.68 -12.30
C LYS A 393 7.46 12.86 -11.37
N THR A 394 6.31 13.51 -11.53
CA THR A 394 5.92 14.62 -10.65
C THR A 394 5.44 14.09 -9.30
N LEU A 395 4.69 12.99 -9.30
CA LEU A 395 4.25 12.32 -8.07
C LEU A 395 5.42 11.80 -7.23
N ALA A 396 6.51 11.36 -7.88
CA ALA A 396 7.71 10.85 -7.25
C ALA A 396 8.55 11.93 -6.54
N HIS A 397 8.25 13.23 -6.71
CA HIS A 397 8.87 14.26 -5.89
C HIS A 397 8.61 13.96 -4.40
N PRO A 398 9.66 13.95 -3.56
CA PRO A 398 9.52 13.53 -2.16
C PRO A 398 8.61 14.49 -1.40
N ALA A 399 7.64 13.95 -0.66
CA ALA A 399 6.82 14.78 0.23
C ALA A 399 7.49 14.95 1.59
N SER A 400 8.34 14.00 1.99
CA SER A 400 9.01 13.98 3.30
C SER A 400 10.09 15.05 3.49
N VAL A 401 10.46 15.78 2.42
CA VAL A 401 11.41 16.90 2.49
C VAL A 401 10.71 18.25 2.71
N ASP A 402 9.38 18.28 2.74
CA ASP A 402 8.59 19.46 3.05
C ASP A 402 8.07 19.43 4.49
N SER A 403 7.93 20.61 5.09
CA SER A 403 7.37 20.81 6.42
C SER A 403 6.88 22.24 6.58
N ILE A 404 5.64 22.39 7.03
CA ILE A 404 5.02 23.69 7.30
C ILE A 404 4.65 23.76 8.79
N PRO A 405 5.20 24.71 9.56
CA PRO A 405 4.87 24.87 10.97
C PRO A 405 3.37 25.13 11.21
N SER A 406 2.79 24.42 12.18
CA SER A 406 1.40 24.57 12.61
C SER A 406 1.31 24.89 14.10
N SER A 407 0.08 25.12 14.58
CA SER A 407 -0.21 25.24 16.02
C SER A 407 0.64 26.30 16.73
N ALA A 408 0.79 27.48 16.10
CA ALA A 408 1.62 28.58 16.59
C ALA A 408 3.10 28.21 16.84
N ASN A 409 3.69 27.44 15.91
CA ASN A 409 5.05 26.89 15.97
C ASN A 409 5.29 25.87 17.09
N GLN A 410 4.24 25.35 17.73
CA GLN A 410 4.41 24.22 18.64
C GLN A 410 4.65 22.90 17.88
N GLU A 411 4.09 22.79 16.68
CA GLU A 411 4.31 21.72 15.73
C GLU A 411 5.12 22.29 14.56
N ASP A 412 6.40 22.51 14.80
CA ASP A 412 7.31 23.23 13.91
C ASP A 412 7.98 22.36 12.84
N HIS A 413 7.96 21.03 13.02
CA HIS A 413 8.43 20.05 12.05
C HIS A 413 7.43 18.90 11.91
N VAL A 414 7.13 18.52 10.66
CA VAL A 414 6.13 17.50 10.31
C VAL A 414 6.63 16.63 9.16
N SER A 415 6.04 15.43 8.98
CA SER A 415 6.58 14.43 8.04
C SER A 415 5.94 14.42 6.65
N MET A 416 4.71 14.94 6.50
CA MET A 416 3.90 14.81 5.29
C MET A 416 3.68 13.35 4.81
N GLY A 417 3.79 12.37 5.71
CA GLY A 417 3.78 10.94 5.37
C GLY A 417 2.50 10.45 4.67
N THR A 418 1.33 11.02 4.98
CA THR A 418 0.08 10.69 4.28
C THR A 418 0.06 11.18 2.83
N ILE A 419 0.77 12.27 2.50
CA ILE A 419 0.89 12.75 1.12
C ILE A 419 1.77 11.77 0.34
N ALA A 420 2.92 11.38 0.92
CA ALA A 420 3.81 10.38 0.32
C ALA A 420 3.08 9.06 0.06
N ALA A 421 2.33 8.53 1.03
CA ALA A 421 1.57 7.28 0.90
C ALA A 421 0.46 7.37 -0.18
N ARG A 422 -0.23 8.51 -0.29
CA ARG A 422 -1.26 8.72 -1.31
C ARG A 422 -0.69 8.88 -2.72
N HIS A 423 0.47 9.50 -2.86
CA HIS A 423 1.16 9.59 -4.14
C HIS A 423 1.70 8.22 -4.57
N ALA A 424 2.21 7.40 -3.63
CA ALA A 424 2.60 6.01 -3.91
C ALA A 424 1.43 5.19 -4.48
N TYR A 425 0.23 5.33 -3.90
CA TYR A 425 -0.97 4.68 -4.43
C TYR A 425 -1.32 5.08 -5.86
N GLN A 426 -1.18 6.36 -6.21
CA GLN A 426 -1.41 6.85 -7.57
C GLN A 426 -0.38 6.27 -8.54
N ILE A 427 0.90 6.25 -8.16
CA ILE A 427 1.98 5.65 -8.98
C ILE A 427 1.75 4.15 -9.20
N ILE A 428 1.33 3.41 -8.17
CA ILE A 428 1.00 1.98 -8.27
C ILE A 428 -0.17 1.76 -9.24
N ALA A 429 -1.24 2.58 -9.14
CA ALA A 429 -2.36 2.51 -10.07
C ALA A 429 -1.96 2.83 -11.52
N ASN A 430 -1.01 3.75 -11.72
CA ASN A 430 -0.44 4.07 -13.02
C ASN A 430 0.42 2.92 -13.56
N LEU A 431 1.32 2.35 -12.73
CA LEU A 431 2.11 1.17 -13.07
C LEU A 431 1.21 0.03 -13.56
N ARG A 432 0.12 -0.24 -12.85
CA ARG A 432 -0.81 -1.32 -13.20
C ARG A 432 -1.37 -1.17 -14.63
N ARG A 433 -1.73 0.06 -15.02
CA ARG A 433 -2.21 0.36 -16.38
C ARG A 433 -1.11 0.27 -17.42
N VAL A 434 0.10 0.71 -17.09
CA VAL A 434 1.27 0.58 -17.96
C VAL A 434 1.58 -0.90 -18.21
N LEU A 435 1.58 -1.74 -17.17
CA LEU A 435 1.74 -3.19 -17.28
C LEU A 435 0.60 -3.84 -18.09
N ALA A 436 -0.64 -3.39 -17.94
CA ALA A 436 -1.75 -3.86 -18.77
C ALA A 436 -1.51 -3.57 -20.26
N VAL A 437 -1.04 -2.35 -20.60
CA VAL A 437 -0.68 -2.02 -21.98
C VAL A 437 0.47 -2.88 -22.48
N GLU A 438 1.53 -3.06 -21.67
CA GLU A 438 2.66 -3.93 -22.02
C GLU A 438 2.20 -5.36 -22.30
N LEU A 439 1.35 -5.93 -21.44
CA LEU A 439 0.85 -7.29 -21.61
C LEU A 439 -0.02 -7.43 -22.86
N ILE A 440 -0.89 -6.46 -23.17
CA ILE A 440 -1.66 -6.46 -24.42
C ILE A 440 -0.73 -6.48 -25.64
N CYS A 441 0.30 -5.64 -25.64
CA CYS A 441 1.27 -5.56 -26.74
C CYS A 441 2.11 -6.85 -26.83
N ALA A 442 2.53 -7.40 -25.70
CA ALA A 442 3.34 -8.62 -25.63
C ALA A 442 2.58 -9.83 -26.15
N MET A 443 1.31 -10.01 -25.74
CA MET A 443 0.44 -11.07 -26.24
C MET A 443 0.25 -10.97 -27.76
N GLN A 444 0.07 -9.75 -28.29
CA GLN A 444 -0.03 -9.56 -29.73
C GLN A 444 1.29 -9.88 -30.45
N ALA A 445 2.43 -9.53 -29.86
CA ALA A 445 3.74 -9.83 -30.43
C ALA A 445 4.03 -11.34 -30.49
N VAL A 446 3.72 -12.10 -29.44
CA VAL A 446 3.95 -13.56 -29.42
C VAL A 446 3.01 -14.31 -30.38
N GLU A 447 1.81 -13.80 -30.65
CA GLU A 447 0.95 -14.32 -31.73
C GLU A 447 1.63 -14.26 -33.09
N HIS A 448 2.34 -13.16 -33.39
CA HIS A 448 3.12 -13.05 -34.63
C HIS A 448 4.32 -14.00 -34.68
N ARG A 449 4.75 -14.54 -33.53
CA ARG A 449 5.88 -15.49 -33.44
C ARG A 449 5.46 -16.96 -33.44
N GLY A 450 4.20 -17.25 -33.14
CA GLY A 450 3.71 -18.61 -32.88
C GLY A 450 3.66 -18.91 -31.38
N VAL A 451 2.46 -18.96 -30.82
CA VAL A 451 2.21 -19.19 -29.38
C VAL A 451 2.64 -20.58 -28.92
N GLU A 452 2.70 -21.53 -29.84
CA GLU A 452 3.20 -22.89 -29.63
C GLU A 452 4.71 -22.95 -29.31
N HIS A 453 5.43 -21.87 -29.56
CA HIS A 453 6.87 -21.76 -29.31
C HIS A 453 7.22 -21.04 -28.00
N MET A 454 6.22 -20.50 -27.31
CA MET A 454 6.39 -19.87 -26.00
C MET A 454 6.83 -20.88 -24.95
N ALA A 455 7.48 -20.39 -23.89
CA ALA A 455 7.68 -21.13 -22.65
C ALA A 455 6.33 -21.51 -22.02
N ALA A 456 6.28 -22.63 -21.30
CA ALA A 456 5.05 -23.11 -20.69
C ALA A 456 4.42 -22.08 -19.74
N ALA A 457 5.24 -21.40 -18.92
CA ALA A 457 4.77 -20.42 -17.95
C ALA A 457 4.14 -19.18 -18.64
N THR A 458 4.85 -18.55 -19.57
CA THR A 458 4.31 -17.37 -20.27
C THR A 458 3.13 -17.72 -21.16
N ARG A 459 3.08 -18.95 -21.70
CA ARG A 459 1.92 -19.45 -22.44
C ARG A 459 0.69 -19.62 -21.57
N GLU A 460 0.82 -20.13 -20.34
CA GLU A 460 -0.28 -20.21 -19.38
C GLU A 460 -0.88 -18.83 -19.09
N LEU A 461 -0.04 -17.82 -18.87
CA LEU A 461 -0.47 -16.43 -18.71
C LEU A 461 -1.18 -15.90 -19.96
N TYR A 462 -0.63 -16.16 -21.14
CA TYR A 462 -1.23 -15.77 -22.41
C TYR A 462 -2.63 -16.39 -22.57
N GLU A 463 -2.76 -17.71 -22.35
CA GLU A 463 -4.02 -18.43 -22.51
C GLU A 463 -5.08 -17.92 -21.53
N ASP A 464 -4.73 -17.71 -20.26
CA ASP A 464 -5.65 -17.18 -19.24
C ASP A 464 -6.16 -15.79 -19.62
N VAL A 465 -5.26 -14.87 -19.98
CA VAL A 465 -5.64 -13.49 -20.32
C VAL A 465 -6.42 -13.41 -21.63
N ARG A 466 -6.10 -14.26 -22.61
CA ARG A 466 -6.84 -14.34 -23.88
C ARG A 466 -8.27 -14.82 -23.74
N THR A 467 -8.66 -15.43 -22.62
CA THR A 467 -10.08 -15.74 -22.34
C THR A 467 -10.95 -14.49 -22.25
N PHE A 468 -10.35 -13.33 -21.97
CA PHE A 468 -11.10 -12.10 -21.71
C PHE A 468 -10.54 -10.83 -22.37
N ILE A 469 -9.31 -10.86 -22.93
CA ILE A 469 -8.74 -9.78 -23.75
C ILE A 469 -8.47 -10.31 -25.18
N PRO A 470 -9.30 -9.97 -26.18
CA PRO A 470 -9.15 -10.49 -27.53
C PRO A 470 -7.92 -9.93 -28.26
N SER A 471 -7.45 -10.65 -29.28
CA SER A 471 -6.38 -10.22 -30.18
C SER A 471 -6.75 -8.93 -30.92
N ILE A 472 -5.74 -8.19 -31.39
CA ILE A 472 -5.94 -6.94 -32.13
C ILE A 472 -6.15 -7.27 -33.63
N GLU A 473 -7.33 -7.77 -33.96
CA GLU A 473 -7.74 -8.03 -35.34
C GLU A 473 -8.33 -6.78 -36.02
N GLU A 474 -8.89 -5.89 -35.21
CA GLU A 474 -9.38 -4.58 -35.61
C GLU A 474 -9.26 -3.53 -34.49
N ASP A 475 -9.20 -2.26 -34.87
CA ASP A 475 -9.25 -1.11 -33.98
C ASP A 475 -10.57 -1.09 -33.22
N ARG A 476 -10.48 -0.87 -31.91
CA ARG A 476 -11.62 -0.80 -31.00
C ARG A 476 -11.33 0.14 -29.85
N VAL A 477 -12.29 0.27 -28.93
CA VAL A 477 -12.12 1.09 -27.72
C VAL A 477 -11.19 0.38 -26.73
N PHE A 478 -9.89 0.50 -26.98
CA PHE A 478 -8.84 -0.17 -26.19
C PHE A 478 -8.77 0.25 -24.73
N ALA A 479 -9.34 1.41 -24.36
CA ALA A 479 -9.47 1.81 -22.96
C ALA A 479 -10.23 0.75 -22.13
N ASN A 480 -11.20 0.06 -22.72
CA ASN A 480 -11.93 -1.02 -22.04
C ASN A 480 -11.02 -2.22 -21.77
N ASP A 481 -10.17 -2.59 -22.72
CA ASP A 481 -9.22 -3.70 -22.57
C ASP A 481 -8.17 -3.38 -21.50
N ILE A 482 -7.64 -2.14 -21.52
CA ILE A 482 -6.65 -1.67 -20.55
C ILE A 482 -7.23 -1.68 -19.13
N GLU A 483 -8.41 -1.11 -18.90
CA GLU A 483 -9.01 -1.07 -17.56
C GLU A 483 -9.46 -2.46 -17.08
N ARG A 484 -9.96 -3.31 -18.00
CA ARG A 484 -10.31 -4.71 -17.67
C ARG A 484 -9.07 -5.48 -17.22
N LEU A 485 -7.98 -5.39 -17.98
CA LEU A 485 -6.74 -6.07 -17.66
C LEU A 485 -6.05 -5.47 -16.42
N ALA A 486 -6.09 -4.15 -16.24
CA ALA A 486 -5.60 -3.51 -15.01
C ALA A 486 -6.39 -3.99 -13.78
N THR A 487 -7.72 -4.13 -13.89
CA THR A 487 -8.54 -4.70 -12.80
C THR A 487 -8.13 -6.14 -12.51
N TRP A 488 -7.97 -6.96 -13.55
CA TRP A 488 -7.51 -8.35 -13.41
C TRP A 488 -6.09 -8.45 -12.81
N LEU A 489 -5.16 -7.56 -13.17
CA LEU A 489 -3.83 -7.54 -12.55
C LEU A 489 -3.91 -7.29 -11.04
N LYS A 490 -4.89 -6.50 -10.58
CA LYS A 490 -5.12 -6.22 -9.15
C LYS A 490 -5.84 -7.37 -8.43
N GLU A 491 -6.84 -7.98 -9.06
CA GLU A 491 -7.85 -8.81 -8.39
C GLU A 491 -7.86 -10.28 -8.84
N GLY A 492 -7.27 -10.58 -10.01
CA GLY A 492 -7.22 -11.93 -10.59
C GLY A 492 -6.50 -12.93 -9.70
N ASP A 493 -6.81 -14.20 -9.88
CA ASP A 493 -6.33 -15.33 -9.08
C ASP A 493 -5.17 -16.10 -9.74
N PHE A 494 -4.63 -15.58 -10.84
CA PHE A 494 -3.45 -16.13 -11.50
C PHE A 494 -2.27 -16.29 -10.53
N VAL A 495 -1.62 -17.45 -10.57
CA VAL A 495 -0.51 -17.79 -9.68
C VAL A 495 0.80 -17.27 -10.27
N TRP A 496 1.29 -16.16 -9.73
CA TRP A 496 2.53 -15.50 -10.19
C TRP A 496 3.81 -16.10 -9.59
N ASP A 497 3.69 -17.03 -8.63
CA ASP A 497 4.84 -17.70 -8.01
C ASP A 497 5.19 -19.01 -8.74
N LEU A 498 6.46 -19.16 -9.06
CA LEU A 498 7.02 -20.33 -9.75
C LEU A 498 7.41 -21.46 -8.78
N THR A 499 7.26 -21.27 -7.46
CA THR A 499 7.60 -22.30 -6.45
C THR A 499 6.72 -23.56 -6.52
N SER A 500 5.57 -23.49 -7.19
CA SER A 500 4.61 -24.60 -7.34
C SER A 500 4.95 -25.55 -8.50
N GLN A 501 5.88 -25.20 -9.38
CA GLN A 501 6.32 -26.08 -10.47
C GLN A 501 7.64 -26.76 -10.08
N THR A 502 7.51 -27.94 -9.48
CA THR A 502 8.61 -28.89 -9.25
C THR A 502 9.49 -28.98 -10.48
N VAL A 503 10.75 -28.58 -10.33
CA VAL A 503 11.82 -28.83 -11.30
C VAL A 503 11.90 -30.34 -11.49
N ALA A 504 11.39 -30.85 -12.61
CA ALA A 504 11.77 -32.16 -13.10
C ALA A 504 13.22 -32.03 -13.60
N ASN A 505 14.12 -32.75 -12.94
CA ASN A 505 15.54 -32.86 -13.27
C ASN A 505 15.81 -33.28 -14.71
#